data_AF-A0A9X2T8Y8-F1
#
_entry.id   AF-A0A9X2T8Y8-F1
#
_cell.length_a   1.000
_cell.length_b   1.000
_cell.length_c   1.000
_cell.angle_alpha   90.00
_cell.angle_beta   90.00
_cell.angle_gamma   90.00
#
_symmetry.space_group_name_H-M   'P 1'
#
loop_
_entity.id
_entity.type
_entity.pdbx_description
1 polymer ?
#
loop_
_entity_poly.entity_id
_entity_poly.type
_entity_poly.pdbx_seq_one_letter_code
_entity_poly.pdbx_strand_id
1 'polypeptide(L)' 'MSKTTAWRITSEKYAETAFSGEGAKEYGGRFNRPGTPVVYTSESTSLATLELLAKAGVR' A
#
# COMPACT_ATOMS: atom_id res chain seq x y z
N MET A 1 15.42 -17.23 10.56
CA MET A 1 14.91 -15.96 9.98
C MET A 1 13.95 -15.35 10.99
N SER A 2 14.10 -14.07 11.37
CA SER A 2 13.11 -13.43 12.24
C SER A 2 11.84 -13.12 11.45
N LYS A 3 10.70 -13.10 12.15
CA LYS A 3 9.40 -12.79 11.55
C LYS A 3 9.26 -11.27 11.44
N THR A 4 9.03 -10.77 10.23
CA THR A 4 8.70 -9.35 9.99
C THR A 4 7.18 -9.18 9.94
N THR A 5 6.66 -8.24 10.72
CA THR A 5 5.24 -7.84 10.70
C THR A 5 5.12 -6.50 9.99
N ALA A 6 4.16 -6.36 9.09
CA ALA A 6 3.88 -5.11 8.39
C ALA A 6 2.37 -4.88 8.28
N TRP A 7 2.00 -3.62 8.08
CA TRP A 7 0.63 -3.14 8.10
C TRP A 7 0.27 -2.47 6.78
N ARG A 8 -0.97 -2.65 6.33
CA ARG A 8 -1.54 -1.96 5.17
C ARG A 8 -2.98 -1.62 5.48
N ILE A 9 -3.37 -0.37 5.22
CA ILE A 9 -4.76 0.06 5.28
C ILE A 9 -5.30 0.10 3.85
N THR A 10 -6.44 -0.53 3.61
CA THR A 10 -7.11 -0.54 2.31
C THR A 10 -8.63 -0.51 2.49
N SER A 11 -9.35 -0.13 1.44
CA SER A 11 -10.82 -0.17 1.45
C SER A 11 -11.29 -1.61 1.45
N GLU A 12 -12.38 -1.89 2.18
CA GLU A 12 -12.95 -3.23 2.34
C GLU A 12 -13.22 -3.95 1.02
N LYS A 13 -13.68 -3.22 -0.02
CA LYS A 13 -13.87 -3.78 -1.38
C LYS A 13 -12.61 -4.38 -2.01
N TYR A 14 -11.42 -4.07 -1.49
CA TYR A 14 -10.15 -4.60 -1.97
C TYR A 14 -9.53 -5.62 -1.00
N ALA A 15 -10.22 -6.02 0.07
CA ALA A 15 -9.69 -6.88 1.12
C ALA A 15 -9.14 -8.21 0.57
N GLU A 16 -9.86 -8.87 -0.33
CA GLU A 16 -9.44 -10.14 -0.95
C GLU A 16 -8.17 -9.96 -1.81
N THR A 17 -8.01 -8.79 -2.41
CA THR A 17 -6.89 -8.45 -3.29
C THR A 17 -5.80 -7.61 -2.61
N ALA A 18 -5.85 -7.46 -1.29
CA ALA A 18 -5.04 -6.49 -0.55
C ALA A 18 -3.53 -6.66 -0.75
N PHE A 19 -3.08 -7.87 -1.07
CA PHE A 19 -1.66 -8.20 -1.30
C PHE A 19 -1.33 -8.59 -2.75
N SER A 20 -2.26 -8.39 -3.69
CA SER A 20 -2.01 -8.68 -5.12
C SER A 20 -1.03 -7.72 -5.77
N GLY A 21 -1.03 -6.44 -5.35
CA GLY A 21 -0.22 -5.38 -5.96
C GLY A 21 -0.80 -4.82 -7.27
N GLU A 22 -1.98 -5.26 -7.71
CA GLU A 22 -2.57 -4.86 -9.00
C GLU A 22 -2.84 -3.34 -9.09
N GLY A 23 -3.29 -2.70 -8.01
CA GLY A 23 -3.48 -1.25 -8.03
C GLY A 23 -2.16 -0.47 -8.27
N ALA A 24 -1.05 -0.91 -7.66
CA ALA A 24 0.24 -0.27 -7.90
C ALA A 24 0.76 -0.57 -9.31
N LYS A 25 0.50 -1.76 -9.84
CA LYS A 25 0.83 -2.13 -11.22
C LYS A 25 0.08 -1.26 -12.22
N GLU A 26 -1.19 -0.99 -12.01
CA GLU A 26 -2.02 -0.22 -12.93
C GLU A 26 -1.65 1.27 -12.93
N TYR A 27 -1.51 1.87 -11.74
CA TYR A 27 -1.36 3.33 -11.60
C TYR A 27 0.07 3.80 -11.31
N GLY A 28 0.98 2.89 -10.97
CA GLY A 28 2.31 3.25 -10.47
C GLY A 28 2.27 3.80 -9.04
N GLY A 29 3.44 4.21 -8.55
CA GLY A 29 3.59 4.84 -7.24
C GLY A 29 5.00 5.38 -7.04
N ARG A 30 5.30 5.86 -5.83
CA ARG A 30 6.60 6.48 -5.51
C ARG A 30 7.79 5.58 -5.84
N PHE A 31 7.63 4.26 -5.70
CA PHE A 31 8.71 3.28 -5.86
C PHE A 31 8.50 2.31 -7.03
N ASN A 32 7.46 2.49 -7.85
CA ASN A 32 7.20 1.61 -8.99
C ASN A 32 6.59 2.36 -10.16
N ARG A 33 6.99 1.98 -11.37
CA ARG A 33 6.34 2.43 -12.61
C ARG A 33 5.10 1.56 -12.88
N PRO A 34 4.11 2.07 -13.65
CA PRO A 34 3.04 1.24 -14.17
C PRO A 34 3.60 -0.01 -14.89
N GLY A 35 2.94 -1.15 -14.73
CA GLY A 35 3.35 -2.48 -15.21
C GLY A 35 4.06 -3.34 -14.15
N THR A 36 4.55 -2.78 -13.04
CA THR A 36 5.22 -3.53 -11.97
C THR A 36 4.35 -3.62 -10.71
N PRO A 37 3.90 -4.83 -10.29
CA PRO A 37 3.09 -4.98 -9.08
C PRO A 37 3.92 -4.79 -7.81
N VAL A 38 3.39 -3.95 -6.90
CA VAL A 38 3.99 -3.67 -5.60
C VAL A 38 2.91 -3.55 -4.52
N VAL A 39 3.18 -4.10 -3.33
CA VAL A 39 2.35 -3.90 -2.15
C VAL A 39 3.06 -2.89 -1.25
N TYR A 40 2.43 -1.73 -1.05
CA TYR A 40 2.89 -0.74 -0.09
C TYR A 40 2.41 -1.13 1.32
N THR A 41 3.36 -1.22 2.25
CA THR A 41 3.11 -1.54 3.65
C THR A 41 3.88 -0.57 4.56
N SER A 42 3.63 -0.66 5.86
CA SER A 42 4.26 0.15 6.88
C SER A 42 4.63 -0.69 8.09
N GLU A 43 5.64 -0.29 8.84
CA GLU A 43 6.09 -1.01 10.05
C GLU A 43 5.10 -0.88 11.22
N SER A 44 4.24 0.14 11.20
CA SER A 44 3.18 0.36 12.19
C SER A 44 1.86 0.77 11.55
N THR A 45 0.76 0.61 12.28
CA THR A 45 -0.57 1.12 11.89
C THR A 45 -0.60 2.64 11.83
N SER A 46 0.10 3.33 12.74
CA SER A 46 0.20 4.80 12.75
C SER A 46 0.86 5.34 11.48
N LEU A 47 1.92 4.69 11.01
CA LEU A 47 2.60 5.06 9.76
C LEU A 47 1.71 4.79 8.53
N ALA A 48 0.99 3.67 8.51
CA ALA A 48 0.03 3.40 7.44
C ALA A 48 -1.08 4.46 7.38
N THR A 49 -1.57 4.93 8.53
CA THR A 49 -2.55 6.02 8.61
C THR A 49 -1.95 7.34 8.12
N LEU A 50 -0.72 7.67 8.51
CA LEU A 50 -0.02 8.87 8.05
C LEU A 50 0.10 8.90 6.53
N GLU A 51 0.48 7.78 5.90
CA GLU A 51 0.57 7.66 4.44
C GLU A 51 -0.78 7.87 3.74
N LEU A 52 -1.89 7.43 4.33
CA LEU A 52 -3.22 7.71 3.78
C LEU A 52 -3.57 9.20 3.85
N LEU A 53 -3.28 9.87 4.96
CA LEU A 53 -3.52 11.31 5.12
C LEU A 53 -2.63 12.13 4.17
N ALA A 54 -1.36 11.76 4.04
CA ALA A 54 -0.42 12.40 3.12
C ALA A 54 -0.90 12.30 1.67
N LYS A 55 -1.47 11.16 1.26
CA LYS A 55 -2.06 10.99 -0.08
C LYS A 55 -3.39 11.74 -0.28
N ALA A 56 -4.19 11.89 0.78
CA ALA A 56 -5.47 12.60 0.71
C ALA A 56 -5.32 14.10 0.42
N GLY A 57 -4.21 14.71 0.86
CA GLY A 57 -3.90 16.13 0.62
C GLY A 57 -3.29 16.45 -0.75
N VAL A 58 -3.01 15.44 -1.58
CA VAL A 58 -2.44 15.60 -2.94
C VAL A 58 -3.55 15.58 -4.01
N ARG A 59 -4.78 15.87 -3.62
CA ARG A 59 -5.92 16.00 -4.53
C ARG A 59 -5.99 17.37 -5.18
#